data_AF-A0A480BSM4-F1
#
_entry.id   AF-A0A480BSM4-F1
#
_cell.length_a   1.000
_cell.length_b   1.000
_cell.length_c   1.000
_cell.angle_alpha   90.00
_cell.angle_beta   90.00
_cell.angle_gamma   90.00
#
_symmetry.space_group_name_H-M   'P 1'
#
loop_
_entity.id
_entity.type
_entity.pdbx_description
1 polymer ?
#
loop_
_entity_poly.entity_id
_entity_poly.type
_entity_poly.pdbx_seq_one_letter_code
_entity_poly.pdbx_strand_id
1 'polypeptide(L)'
;MSSLAVSRGVRTAAINQQFDQGNIKSTNNNFDLAISGGGFFLLQDNGSQVYSRAGAFGVDRSGFVTNSAGQKLMAFTVDTAGMPAGSPLPLQIDTSDVAPNATGQVDVGVNLRATAPVVSVTPFDPNVAGSYTNSSSLTFYDSLGNPHDTVLYFVKTAANTYDTHLVMDGTEITPAAGGTIVFGTDGKIQSPASGQVAYSPTPVPGATDISVTLNYAGATPTTQYGDTYSVNALDQDGYTTGRLATINIDETGRVFARYTNGQSRLQGQLALANFANPQGLRQAGNNAWIETFSSGIPLVGIGGSGMSGIAE
;
A
#
# COMPACT_ATOMS: atom_id res chain seq x y z
N MET A 1 -67.37 -46.94 -27.24
CA MET A 1 -65.92 -46.78 -27.51
C MET A 1 -65.36 -45.85 -26.44
N SER A 2 -64.84 -46.38 -25.33
CA SER A 2 -64.10 -45.59 -24.33
C SER A 2 -62.62 -45.60 -24.70
N SER A 3 -62.04 -44.44 -25.01
CA SER A 3 -60.60 -44.32 -25.18
C SER A 3 -59.94 -44.31 -23.79
N LEU A 4 -59.13 -45.33 -23.51
CA LEU A 4 -58.21 -45.31 -22.38
C LEU A 4 -57.06 -44.36 -22.75
N ALA A 5 -57.03 -43.19 -22.13
CA ALA A 5 -55.89 -42.29 -22.20
C ALA A 5 -54.73 -42.88 -21.38
N VAL A 6 -53.68 -43.34 -22.07
CA VAL A 6 -52.46 -43.82 -21.43
C VAL A 6 -51.65 -42.61 -20.97
N SER A 7 -51.45 -42.47 -19.66
CA SER A 7 -50.58 -41.46 -19.08
C SER A 7 -49.15 -41.65 -19.58
N ARG A 8 -48.64 -40.68 -20.32
CA ARG A 8 -47.21 -40.57 -20.63
C ARG A 8 -46.54 -40.04 -19.38
N GLY A 9 -45.79 -40.91 -18.70
CA GLY A 9 -45.16 -40.61 -17.42
C GLY A 9 -44.30 -39.34 -17.42
N VAL A 10 -43.85 -38.94 -16.25
CA VAL A 10 -42.99 -37.77 -16.09
C VAL A 10 -41.55 -38.12 -16.50
N ARG A 11 -40.94 -37.27 -17.33
CA ARG A 11 -39.50 -37.28 -17.64
C ARG A 11 -38.86 -36.05 -17.02
N THR A 12 -37.72 -36.23 -16.37
CA THR A 12 -36.91 -35.10 -15.90
C THR A 12 -36.40 -34.34 -17.13
N ALA A 13 -36.88 -33.11 -17.34
CA ALA A 13 -36.53 -32.32 -18.52
C ALA A 13 -35.11 -31.74 -18.42
N ALA A 14 -34.70 -31.29 -17.24
CA ALA A 14 -33.37 -30.84 -16.91
C ALA A 14 -33.21 -30.76 -15.38
N ILE A 15 -31.98 -30.85 -14.88
CA ILE A 15 -31.62 -30.45 -13.52
C ILE A 15 -30.92 -29.10 -13.68
N ASN A 16 -31.62 -28.02 -13.36
CA ASN A 16 -31.04 -26.68 -13.41
C ASN A 16 -30.44 -26.35 -12.04
N GLN A 17 -29.24 -25.78 -12.04
CA GLN A 17 -28.64 -25.26 -10.82
C GLN A 17 -29.08 -23.83 -10.62
N GLN A 18 -29.54 -23.49 -9.42
CA GLN A 18 -29.87 -22.10 -9.10
C GLN A 18 -28.57 -21.36 -8.75
N PHE A 19 -28.27 -20.32 -9.52
CA PHE A 19 -27.08 -19.48 -9.35
C PHE A 19 -27.41 -18.08 -8.81
N ASP A 20 -28.60 -17.92 -8.26
CA ASP A 20 -29.01 -16.68 -7.63
C ASP A 20 -28.18 -16.42 -6.37
N GLN A 21 -27.97 -15.14 -6.09
CA GLN A 21 -27.23 -14.72 -4.92
C GLN A 21 -28.04 -14.98 -3.65
N GLY A 22 -27.50 -15.84 -2.76
CA GLY A 22 -27.98 -15.97 -1.40
C GLY A 22 -27.55 -14.78 -0.53
N ASN A 23 -28.02 -14.73 0.73
CA ASN A 23 -27.57 -13.71 1.67
C ASN A 23 -26.05 -13.80 1.88
N ILE A 24 -25.35 -12.69 1.67
CA ILE A 24 -23.94 -12.56 2.05
C ILE A 24 -23.87 -12.42 3.57
N LYS A 25 -23.01 -13.22 4.19
CA LYS A 25 -22.65 -13.08 5.61
C LYS A 25 -21.17 -12.78 5.69
N SER A 26 -20.83 -11.60 6.17
CA SER A 26 -19.45 -11.24 6.46
C SER A 26 -18.91 -12.11 7.59
N THR A 27 -17.63 -12.44 7.50
CA THR A 27 -16.90 -13.17 8.54
C THR A 27 -15.74 -12.32 9.04
N ASN A 28 -15.05 -12.79 10.09
CA ASN A 28 -13.82 -12.13 10.56
C ASN A 28 -12.56 -12.67 9.85
N ASN A 29 -12.69 -13.40 8.74
CA ASN A 29 -11.57 -13.96 7.98
C ASN A 29 -11.40 -13.22 6.65
N ASN A 30 -10.24 -12.60 6.45
CA ASN A 30 -9.92 -11.82 5.25
C ASN A 30 -9.90 -12.64 3.94
N PHE A 31 -9.90 -13.97 4.03
CA PHE A 31 -9.96 -14.88 2.90
C PHE A 31 -11.32 -15.54 2.70
N ASP A 32 -12.35 -15.13 3.44
CA ASP A 32 -13.72 -15.49 3.15
C ASP A 32 -14.32 -14.42 2.24
N LEU A 33 -14.42 -14.74 0.96
CA LEU A 33 -14.84 -13.81 -0.08
C LEU A 33 -16.22 -14.17 -0.61
N ALA A 34 -17.00 -13.15 -0.99
CA ALA A 34 -18.25 -13.36 -1.72
C ALA A 34 -18.24 -12.53 -3.02
N ILE A 35 -18.75 -13.11 -4.11
CA ILE A 35 -19.00 -12.37 -5.35
C ILE A 35 -20.43 -11.86 -5.32
N SER A 36 -20.61 -10.56 -5.52
CA SER A 36 -21.93 -9.91 -5.51
C SER A 36 -22.55 -9.86 -6.91
N GLY A 37 -23.26 -10.91 -7.29
CA GLY A 37 -23.99 -11.05 -8.55
C GLY A 37 -23.45 -12.19 -9.43
N GLY A 38 -23.31 -11.94 -10.73
CA GLY A 38 -22.87 -12.94 -11.72
C GLY A 38 -21.35 -13.10 -11.74
N GLY A 39 -20.86 -14.34 -11.77
CA GLY A 39 -19.43 -14.63 -11.88
C GLY A 39 -18.99 -15.80 -11.01
N PHE A 40 -17.75 -16.24 -11.24
CA PHE A 40 -17.07 -17.30 -10.51
C PHE A 40 -15.63 -16.87 -10.23
N PHE A 41 -15.10 -17.28 -9.08
CA PHE A 41 -13.66 -17.28 -8.84
C PHE A 41 -13.02 -18.23 -9.85
N LEU A 42 -11.95 -17.76 -10.50
CA LEU A 42 -11.11 -18.58 -11.34
C LEU A 42 -10.08 -19.29 -10.45
N LEU A 43 -10.07 -20.62 -10.47
CA LEU A 43 -9.14 -21.45 -9.71
C LEU A 43 -8.30 -22.34 -10.65
N GLN A 44 -7.16 -22.79 -10.17
CA GLN A 44 -6.34 -23.81 -10.81
C GLN A 44 -6.27 -25.08 -9.96
N ASP A 45 -6.59 -26.21 -10.57
CA ASP A 45 -6.48 -27.55 -10.02
C ASP A 45 -5.47 -28.34 -10.85
N ASN A 46 -4.26 -28.57 -10.31
CA ASN A 46 -3.19 -29.32 -10.97
C ASN A 46 -2.92 -28.88 -12.43
N GLY A 47 -2.93 -27.56 -12.67
CA GLY A 47 -2.71 -26.95 -13.99
C GLY A 47 -3.98 -26.78 -14.84
N SER A 48 -5.10 -27.39 -14.46
CA SER A 48 -6.39 -27.22 -15.13
C SER A 48 -7.19 -26.09 -14.49
N GLN A 49 -7.93 -25.31 -15.30
CA GLN A 49 -8.81 -24.27 -14.78
C GLN A 49 -10.13 -24.86 -14.30
N VAL A 50 -10.56 -24.42 -13.11
CA VAL A 50 -11.86 -24.75 -12.52
C VAL A 50 -12.48 -23.47 -11.97
N TYR A 51 -13.80 -23.46 -11.85
CA TYR A 51 -14.57 -22.27 -11.50
C TYR A 51 -15.33 -22.55 -10.21
N SER A 52 -15.40 -21.61 -9.28
CA SER A 52 -16.17 -21.78 -8.04
C SER A 52 -16.84 -20.49 -7.61
N ARG A 53 -17.97 -20.61 -6.90
CA ARG A 53 -18.55 -19.51 -6.13
C ARG A 53 -18.25 -19.62 -4.64
N ALA A 54 -17.68 -20.74 -4.19
CA ALA A 54 -17.25 -20.88 -2.82
C ALA A 54 -16.00 -20.02 -2.62
N GLY A 55 -16.10 -19.01 -1.76
CA GLY A 55 -15.00 -18.10 -1.49
C GLY A 55 -14.31 -18.34 -0.16
N ALA A 56 -14.37 -19.55 0.39
CA ALA A 56 -13.61 -19.90 1.59
C ALA A 56 -12.18 -20.29 1.18
N PHE A 57 -11.23 -19.37 1.37
CA PHE A 57 -9.82 -19.56 1.03
C PHE A 57 -8.90 -19.48 2.25
N GLY A 58 -7.67 -19.95 2.07
CA GLY A 58 -6.58 -19.81 3.03
C GLY A 58 -5.23 -19.87 2.32
N VAL A 59 -4.18 -19.41 3.00
CA VAL A 59 -2.82 -19.43 2.45
C VAL A 59 -2.14 -20.75 2.81
N ASP A 60 -1.60 -21.44 1.81
CA ASP A 60 -0.83 -22.67 2.02
C ASP A 60 0.63 -22.39 2.45
N ARG A 61 1.39 -23.44 2.74
CA ARG A 61 2.81 -23.31 3.18
C ARG A 61 3.74 -22.72 2.12
N SER A 62 3.33 -22.73 0.86
CA SER A 62 4.09 -22.15 -0.26
C SER A 62 3.63 -20.72 -0.56
N GLY A 63 2.70 -20.16 0.22
CA GLY A 63 2.14 -18.83 0.03
C GLY A 63 1.00 -18.77 -0.98
N PHE A 64 0.55 -19.88 -1.57
CA PHE A 64 -0.57 -19.85 -2.51
C PHE A 64 -1.90 -19.71 -1.77
N VAL A 65 -2.79 -18.88 -2.28
CA VAL A 65 -4.17 -18.80 -1.79
C VAL A 65 -4.95 -19.96 -2.37
N THR A 66 -5.47 -20.83 -1.52
CA THR A 66 -6.12 -22.10 -1.90
C THR A 66 -7.45 -22.27 -1.17
N ASN A 67 -8.36 -23.05 -1.77
CA ASN A 67 -9.55 -23.53 -1.05
C ASN A 67 -9.25 -24.83 -0.28
N SER A 68 -10.23 -25.37 0.43
CA SER A 68 -10.10 -26.63 1.19
C SER A 68 -9.79 -27.86 0.32
N ALA A 69 -9.99 -27.78 -0.99
CA ALA A 69 -9.62 -28.83 -1.96
C ALA A 69 -8.20 -28.66 -2.53
N GLY A 70 -7.44 -27.64 -2.11
CA GLY A 70 -6.09 -27.36 -2.59
C GLY A 70 -6.04 -26.66 -3.95
N GLN A 71 -7.18 -26.20 -4.47
CA GLN A 71 -7.26 -25.48 -5.75
C GLN A 71 -6.80 -24.03 -5.53
N LYS A 72 -5.90 -23.54 -6.37
CA LYS A 72 -5.26 -22.24 -6.22
C LYS A 72 -6.10 -21.13 -6.83
N LEU A 73 -6.36 -20.07 -6.08
CA LEU A 73 -7.06 -18.88 -6.56
C LEU A 73 -6.19 -18.14 -7.58
N MET A 74 -6.78 -17.72 -8.70
CA MET A 74 -6.06 -17.05 -9.78
C MET A 74 -6.22 -15.52 -9.68
N ALA A 75 -5.13 -14.80 -9.95
CA ALA A 75 -5.09 -13.34 -9.95
C ALA A 75 -4.22 -12.82 -11.10
N PHE A 76 -4.54 -11.63 -11.57
CA PHE A 76 -3.65 -10.87 -12.43
C PHE A 76 -2.48 -10.32 -11.62
N THR A 77 -1.27 -10.43 -12.17
CA THR A 77 -0.12 -9.67 -11.70
C THR A 77 -0.33 -8.19 -11.95
N VAL A 78 0.33 -7.33 -11.18
CA VAL A 78 0.25 -5.87 -11.33
C VAL A 78 1.57 -5.31 -11.82
N ASP A 79 1.51 -4.33 -12.71
CA ASP A 79 2.70 -3.60 -13.16
C ASP A 79 3.15 -2.53 -12.15
N THR A 80 4.19 -1.75 -12.48
CA THR A 80 4.71 -0.68 -11.64
C THR A 80 3.72 0.46 -11.41
N ALA A 81 2.69 0.60 -12.25
CA ALA A 81 1.59 1.54 -12.06
C ALA A 81 0.43 0.92 -11.24
N GLY A 82 0.56 -0.33 -10.81
CA GLY A 82 -0.44 -1.08 -10.08
C GLY A 82 -1.58 -1.62 -10.96
N MET A 83 -1.43 -1.60 -12.28
CA MET A 83 -2.46 -2.05 -13.21
C MET A 83 -2.36 -3.56 -13.49
N PRO A 84 -3.49 -4.28 -13.61
CA PRO A 84 -3.48 -5.69 -14.01
C PRO A 84 -2.76 -5.90 -15.35
N ALA A 85 -1.85 -6.86 -15.38
CA ALA A 85 -1.03 -7.19 -16.54
C ALA A 85 -1.00 -8.70 -16.78
N GLY A 86 -0.90 -9.08 -18.06
CA GLY A 86 -0.73 -10.47 -18.50
C GLY A 86 -1.97 -11.35 -18.32
N SER A 87 -1.75 -12.67 -18.33
CA SER A 87 -2.77 -13.66 -18.03
C SER A 87 -2.80 -13.98 -16.54
N PRO A 88 -3.96 -14.38 -15.96
CA PRO A 88 -4.02 -14.76 -14.56
C PRO A 88 -3.06 -15.91 -14.22
N LEU A 89 -2.40 -15.80 -13.08
CA LEU A 89 -1.55 -16.82 -12.48
C LEU A 89 -2.07 -17.18 -11.08
N PRO A 90 -1.67 -18.33 -10.51
CA PRO A 90 -1.99 -18.63 -9.12
C PRO A 90 -1.51 -17.51 -8.19
N LEU A 91 -2.42 -16.95 -7.41
CA LEU A 91 -2.13 -15.92 -6.42
C LEU A 91 -1.22 -16.50 -5.36
N GLN A 92 0.00 -16.00 -5.34
CA GLN A 92 0.99 -16.31 -4.33
C GLN A 92 1.27 -15.05 -3.53
N ILE A 93 1.06 -15.12 -2.22
CA ILE A 93 1.37 -14.03 -1.31
C ILE A 93 2.85 -14.08 -1.01
N ASP A 94 3.54 -12.97 -1.27
CA ASP A 94 4.89 -12.79 -0.78
C ASP A 94 4.86 -12.62 0.74
N THR A 95 5.38 -13.62 1.44
CA THR A 95 5.49 -13.63 2.91
C THR A 95 6.90 -13.25 3.36
N SER A 96 7.79 -12.89 2.43
CA SER A 96 9.12 -12.43 2.76
C SER A 96 9.08 -11.12 3.55
N ASP A 97 10.09 -10.94 4.40
CA ASP A 97 10.25 -9.69 5.11
C ASP A 97 10.54 -8.57 4.09
N VAL A 98 9.86 -7.44 4.24
CA VAL A 98 10.15 -6.22 3.50
C VAL A 98 11.51 -5.73 3.96
N ALA A 99 12.46 -5.68 3.02
CA ALA A 99 13.74 -5.05 3.23
C ALA A 99 13.55 -3.57 3.65
N PRO A 100 14.38 -3.04 4.55
CA PRO A 100 14.30 -1.64 4.95
C PRO A 100 14.59 -0.70 3.78
N ASN A 101 14.11 0.53 3.90
CA ASN A 101 14.48 1.64 3.03
C ASN A 101 15.17 2.70 3.87
N ALA A 102 16.40 3.07 3.50
CA ALA A 102 17.08 4.18 4.15
C ALA A 102 16.36 5.49 3.84
N THR A 103 16.28 6.40 4.80
CA THR A 103 15.69 7.72 4.57
C THR A 103 16.55 8.47 3.55
N GLY A 104 15.93 8.90 2.45
CA GLY A 104 16.57 9.66 1.37
C GLY A 104 15.96 11.05 1.20
N GLN A 105 14.68 11.22 1.54
CA GLN A 105 13.98 12.49 1.45
C GLN A 105 13.11 12.73 2.68
N VAL A 106 13.06 13.99 3.10
CA VAL A 106 12.19 14.47 4.17
C VAL A 106 11.52 15.76 3.72
N ASP A 107 10.20 15.79 3.68
CA ASP A 107 9.45 17.01 3.42
C ASP A 107 9.23 17.76 4.74
N VAL A 108 9.70 19.02 4.79
CA VAL A 108 9.65 19.87 5.97
C VAL A 108 8.71 21.05 5.70
N GLY A 109 7.55 21.01 6.36
CA GLY A 109 6.56 22.08 6.32
C GLY A 109 6.35 22.67 7.70
N VAL A 110 7.06 23.74 8.03
CA VAL A 110 6.89 24.45 9.32
C VAL A 110 6.54 25.91 9.10
N ASN A 111 5.84 26.53 10.04
CA ASN A 111 5.76 27.99 10.10
C ASN A 111 6.82 28.50 11.08
N LEU A 112 7.75 29.33 10.63
CA LEU A 112 8.70 30.05 11.48
C LEU A 112 8.18 31.45 11.78
N ARG A 113 8.09 31.81 13.06
CA ARG A 113 7.54 33.11 13.46
C ARG A 113 8.39 34.26 12.91
N ALA A 114 7.79 35.13 12.10
CA ALA A 114 8.46 36.28 11.49
C ALA A 114 9.02 37.26 12.53
N THR A 115 8.36 37.39 13.69
CA THR A 115 8.74 38.27 14.79
C THR A 115 9.61 37.61 15.87
N ALA A 116 10.06 36.36 15.68
CA ALA A 116 11.00 35.73 16.62
C ALA A 116 12.28 36.58 16.76
N PRO A 117 12.86 36.70 17.96
CA PRO A 117 14.13 37.42 18.14
C PRO A 117 15.26 36.69 17.41
N VAL A 118 16.27 37.44 16.97
CA VAL A 118 17.53 36.87 16.48
C VAL A 118 18.25 36.21 17.65
N VAL A 119 18.79 35.02 17.42
CA VAL A 119 19.56 34.27 18.42
C VAL A 119 20.90 34.96 18.67
N SER A 120 21.18 35.26 19.95
CA SER A 120 22.42 35.90 20.38
C SER A 120 23.44 34.93 20.99
N VAL A 121 23.02 33.73 21.35
CA VAL A 121 23.89 32.68 21.89
C VAL A 121 24.51 31.92 20.72
N THR A 122 25.82 32.07 20.52
CA THR A 122 26.57 31.41 19.45
C THR A 122 27.88 30.82 19.98
N PRO A 123 28.39 29.70 19.42
CA PRO A 123 27.82 28.92 18.31
C PRO A 123 26.54 28.16 18.72
N PHE A 124 25.86 27.57 17.73
CA PHE A 124 24.76 26.63 17.97
C PHE A 124 25.22 25.47 18.88
N ASP A 125 24.39 25.10 19.85
CA ASP A 125 24.59 23.92 20.70
C ASP A 125 23.21 23.35 21.09
N PRO A 126 22.88 22.11 20.70
CA PRO A 126 21.56 21.52 20.97
C PRO A 126 21.23 21.39 22.47
N ASN A 127 22.23 21.44 23.35
CA ASN A 127 22.06 21.31 24.80
C ASN A 127 21.92 22.66 25.53
N VAL A 128 22.11 23.79 24.82
CA VAL A 128 22.04 25.13 25.40
C VAL A 128 20.75 25.81 24.99
N ALA A 129 19.84 25.99 25.95
CA ALA A 129 18.62 26.75 25.73
C ALA A 129 18.95 28.18 25.26
N GLY A 130 18.34 28.60 24.15
CA GLY A 130 18.55 29.92 23.54
C GLY A 130 19.63 29.97 22.45
N SER A 131 20.36 28.87 22.18
CA SER A 131 21.25 28.75 21.00
C SER A 131 20.47 28.47 19.70
N TYR A 132 19.16 28.23 19.79
CA TYR A 132 18.25 27.99 18.68
C TYR A 132 16.89 28.64 18.93
N THR A 133 16.13 28.85 17.85
CA THR A 133 14.79 29.45 17.90
C THR A 133 13.72 28.38 18.10
N ASN A 134 13.74 27.32 17.30
CA ASN A 134 12.80 26.21 17.36
C ASN A 134 13.47 24.90 16.93
N SER A 135 12.86 23.78 17.27
CA SER A 135 13.34 22.44 16.90
C SER A 135 12.17 21.50 16.63
N SER A 136 12.40 20.49 15.80
CA SER A 136 11.47 19.40 15.50
C SER A 136 12.21 18.07 15.46
N SER A 137 11.60 17.03 16.02
CA SER A 137 12.19 15.68 16.08
C SER A 137 11.61 14.79 14.99
N LEU A 138 12.46 13.93 14.44
CA LEU A 138 12.13 12.95 13.42
C LEU A 138 13.04 11.72 13.53
N THR A 139 12.59 10.61 12.96
CA THR A 139 13.36 9.37 12.95
C THR A 139 13.86 9.10 11.53
N PHE A 140 15.17 8.95 11.36
CA PHE A 140 15.75 8.46 10.11
C PHE A 140 16.00 6.97 10.20
N TYR A 141 16.02 6.29 9.06
CA TYR A 141 16.39 4.88 8.96
C TYR A 141 17.66 4.74 8.13
N ASP A 142 18.59 3.92 8.57
CA ASP A 142 19.75 3.52 7.76
C ASP A 142 19.40 2.38 6.78
N SER A 143 20.37 1.95 5.98
CA SER A 143 20.18 0.85 5.01
C SER A 143 20.02 -0.53 5.63
N LEU A 144 20.29 -0.68 6.93
CA LEU A 144 20.02 -1.89 7.70
C LEU A 144 18.67 -1.83 8.42
N GLY A 145 17.98 -0.69 8.36
CA GLY A 145 16.69 -0.45 8.99
C GLY A 145 16.78 -0.03 10.46
N ASN A 146 17.95 0.36 10.95
CA ASN A 146 18.10 0.89 12.30
C ASN A 146 17.51 2.31 12.35
N PRO A 147 16.67 2.62 13.36
CA PRO A 147 16.20 3.97 13.60
C PRO A 147 17.28 4.83 14.23
N HIS A 148 17.37 6.08 13.79
CA HIS A 148 18.26 7.12 14.33
C HIS A 148 17.45 8.29 14.88
N ASP A 149 17.78 8.72 16.10
CA ASP A 149 17.11 9.84 16.75
C ASP A 149 17.64 11.14 16.16
N THR A 150 16.80 11.81 15.37
CA THR A 150 17.19 13.01 14.63
C THR A 150 16.39 14.22 15.09
N VAL A 151 17.05 15.36 15.20
CA VAL A 151 16.42 16.64 15.54
C VAL A 151 16.89 17.71 14.58
N LEU A 152 15.93 18.38 13.95
CA LEU A 152 16.15 19.54 13.09
C LEU A 152 15.94 20.81 13.92
N TYR A 153 16.96 21.66 13.97
CA TYR A 153 16.94 22.95 14.65
C TYR A 153 16.91 24.10 13.65
N PHE A 154 16.19 25.15 14.01
CA PHE A 154 16.10 26.40 13.27
C PHE A 154 16.68 27.53 14.13
N VAL A 155 17.67 28.26 13.60
CA VAL A 155 18.37 29.34 14.29
C VAL A 155 18.15 30.63 13.51
N LYS A 156 17.38 31.57 14.06
CA LYS A 156 17.18 32.87 13.41
C LYS A 156 18.45 33.72 13.53
N THR A 157 19.08 34.02 12.39
CA THR A 157 20.34 34.78 12.34
C THR A 157 20.12 36.24 11.93
N ALA A 158 19.08 36.53 11.16
CA ALA A 158 18.72 37.89 10.77
C ALA A 158 17.22 38.00 10.44
N ALA A 159 16.78 39.19 10.00
CA ALA A 159 15.47 39.34 9.37
C ALA A 159 15.37 38.38 8.18
N ASN A 160 14.26 37.65 8.09
CA ASN A 160 13.96 36.69 7.02
C ASN A 160 15.03 35.61 6.77
N THR A 161 15.93 35.36 7.72
CA THR A 161 17.05 34.43 7.54
C THR A 161 17.15 33.49 8.73
N TYR A 162 17.21 32.19 8.44
CA TYR A 162 17.39 31.13 9.42
C TYR A 162 18.48 30.17 8.95
N ASP A 163 19.32 29.71 9.87
CA ASP A 163 20.16 28.55 9.65
C ASP A 163 19.46 27.28 10.16
N THR A 164 19.70 26.18 9.45
CA THR A 164 19.22 24.85 9.81
C THR A 164 20.38 23.99 10.26
N HIS A 165 20.18 23.31 11.40
CA HIS A 165 21.16 22.39 11.97
C HIS A 165 20.47 21.04 12.19
N LEU A 166 21.09 19.97 11.73
CA LEU A 166 20.58 18.62 11.91
C LEU A 166 21.47 17.91 12.94
N VAL A 167 20.87 17.35 13.97
CA VAL A 167 21.58 16.53 14.96
C VAL A 167 21.02 15.12 14.87
N MET A 168 21.87 14.13 14.63
CA MET A 168 21.53 12.72 14.60
C MET A 168 22.34 11.99 15.67
N ASP A 169 21.67 11.23 16.53
CA ASP A 169 22.28 10.48 17.64
C ASP A 169 23.24 11.33 18.50
N GLY A 170 22.87 12.59 18.72
CA GLY A 170 23.65 13.56 19.49
C GLY A 170 24.82 14.20 18.75
N THR A 171 25.05 13.86 17.48
CA THR A 171 26.10 14.44 16.63
C THR A 171 25.51 15.40 15.61
N GLU A 172 26.02 16.63 15.54
CA GLU A 172 25.63 17.59 14.51
C GLU A 172 26.17 17.20 13.13
N ILE A 173 25.30 17.26 12.12
CA ILE A 173 25.59 16.93 10.73
C ILE A 173 25.59 18.21 9.92
N THR A 174 26.75 18.57 9.39
CA THR A 174 26.90 19.78 8.56
C THR A 174 26.30 19.55 7.17
N PRO A 175 25.43 20.45 6.67
CA PRO A 175 24.88 20.35 5.33
C PRO A 175 25.95 20.59 4.26
N ALA A 176 25.87 19.86 3.13
CA ALA A 176 26.91 19.86 2.09
C ALA A 176 27.10 21.23 1.39
N ALA A 177 26.03 22.02 1.27
CA ALA A 177 26.02 23.31 0.58
C ALA A 177 25.66 24.50 1.49
N GLY A 178 25.74 24.32 2.82
CA GLY A 178 25.25 25.28 3.81
C GLY A 178 23.75 25.11 4.12
N GLY A 179 23.37 25.45 5.35
CA GLY A 179 22.04 25.21 5.91
C GLY A 179 21.12 26.43 5.95
N THR A 180 21.46 27.52 5.27
CA THR A 180 20.76 28.80 5.37
C THR A 180 19.50 28.84 4.50
N ILE A 181 18.38 29.18 5.11
CA ILE A 181 17.09 29.45 4.48
C ILE A 181 16.82 30.96 4.54
N VAL A 182 16.51 31.54 3.38
CA VAL A 182 16.12 32.95 3.24
C VAL A 182 14.69 33.02 2.74
N PHE A 183 13.87 33.85 3.39
CA PHE A 183 12.48 34.08 3.02
C PHE A 183 12.31 35.40 2.26
N GLY A 184 11.40 35.40 1.29
CA GLY A 184 10.94 36.60 0.60
C GLY A 184 9.99 37.43 1.48
N THR A 185 9.57 38.59 0.96
CA THR A 185 8.61 39.47 1.64
C THR A 185 7.19 38.89 1.71
N ASP A 186 6.91 37.84 0.93
CA ASP A 186 5.67 37.08 0.94
C ASP A 186 5.70 35.88 1.92
N GLY A 187 6.77 35.75 2.71
CA GLY A 187 6.96 34.70 3.71
C GLY A 187 7.27 33.32 3.12
N LYS A 188 7.59 33.24 1.81
CA LYS A 188 7.99 31.99 1.15
C LYS A 188 9.50 31.88 1.01
N ILE A 189 10.00 30.67 0.78
CA ILE A 189 11.43 30.44 0.60
C ILE A 189 11.91 31.05 -0.71
N GLN A 190 12.98 31.85 -0.63
CA GLN A 190 13.71 32.41 -1.75
C GLN A 190 15.06 31.72 -1.96
N SER A 191 15.72 31.31 -0.87
CA SER A 191 16.98 30.57 -0.90
C SER A 191 16.94 29.42 0.12
N PRO A 192 17.47 28.22 -0.21
CA PRO A 192 17.94 27.81 -1.53
C PRO A 192 16.81 27.85 -2.57
N ALA A 193 17.13 28.17 -3.83
CA ALA A 193 16.11 28.31 -4.88
C ALA A 193 15.36 26.99 -5.17
N SER A 194 16.01 25.86 -4.93
CA SER A 194 15.38 24.52 -4.98
C SER A 194 14.47 24.25 -3.78
N GLY A 195 14.58 25.03 -2.70
CA GLY A 195 13.96 24.73 -1.40
C GLY A 195 14.55 23.49 -0.72
N GLN A 196 15.68 22.96 -1.19
CA GLN A 196 16.25 21.70 -0.72
C GLN A 196 17.63 21.90 -0.08
N VAL A 197 17.88 21.19 1.02
CA VAL A 197 19.18 21.13 1.69
C VAL A 197 19.57 19.67 1.90
N ALA A 198 20.76 19.29 1.42
CA ALA A 198 21.27 17.93 1.52
C ALA A 198 22.20 17.75 2.72
N TYR A 199 22.04 16.61 3.39
CA TYR A 199 22.81 16.14 4.54
C TYR A 199 23.36 14.75 4.26
N SER A 200 24.57 14.48 4.75
CA SER A 200 25.22 13.17 4.62
C SER A 200 25.66 12.66 5.99
N PRO A 201 24.72 12.19 6.85
CA PRO A 201 25.07 11.63 8.13
C PRO A 201 25.91 10.37 7.99
N THR A 202 26.89 10.19 8.87
CA THR A 202 27.65 8.95 8.98
C THR A 202 26.79 7.93 9.71
N PRO A 203 26.47 6.77 9.10
CA PRO A 203 25.64 5.76 9.74
C PRO A 203 26.42 4.98 10.80
N VAL A 204 25.73 4.06 11.50
CA VAL A 204 26.39 3.06 12.34
C VAL A 204 27.35 2.18 11.54
N PRO A 205 28.43 1.66 12.15
CA PRO A 205 29.37 0.78 11.46
C PRO A 205 28.70 -0.40 10.77
N GLY A 206 28.94 -0.56 9.46
CA GLY A 206 28.41 -1.67 8.65
C GLY A 206 27.19 -1.31 7.80
N ALA A 207 26.54 -0.18 8.04
CA ALA A 207 25.54 0.37 7.14
C ALA A 207 26.18 1.21 6.02
N THR A 208 25.46 1.37 4.90
CA THR A 208 25.86 2.27 3.82
C THR A 208 25.61 3.72 4.20
N ASP A 209 26.44 4.64 3.69
CA ASP A 209 26.28 6.08 3.90
C ASP A 209 24.86 6.54 3.59
N ILE A 210 24.33 7.39 4.47
CA ILE A 210 23.00 7.98 4.33
C ILE A 210 23.16 9.30 3.56
N SER A 211 22.30 9.52 2.57
CA SER A 211 22.19 10.78 1.85
C SER A 211 20.76 11.27 1.93
N VAL A 212 20.48 12.22 2.82
CA VAL A 212 19.12 12.77 3.03
C VAL A 212 19.00 14.16 2.45
N THR A 213 17.91 14.40 1.72
CA THR A 213 17.51 15.75 1.30
C THR A 213 16.31 16.22 2.10
N LEU A 214 16.49 17.30 2.88
CA LEU A 214 15.38 18.04 3.49
C LEU A 214 14.78 18.99 2.43
N ASN A 215 13.51 18.82 2.14
CA ASN A 215 12.75 19.60 1.18
C ASN A 215 11.78 20.54 1.90
N TYR A 216 12.12 21.81 1.93
CA TYR A 216 11.34 22.88 2.54
C TYR A 216 10.30 23.49 1.60
N ALA A 217 10.33 23.13 0.31
CA ALA A 217 9.41 23.62 -0.72
C ALA A 217 8.50 22.50 -1.27
N GLY A 218 8.27 21.45 -0.46
CA GLY A 218 7.37 20.35 -0.79
C GLY A 218 5.89 20.75 -0.85
N ALA A 219 5.01 19.75 -0.83
CA ALA A 219 3.56 19.96 -0.95
C ALA A 219 3.00 20.89 0.15
N THR A 220 3.57 20.82 1.36
CA THR A 220 3.33 21.75 2.46
C THR A 220 4.63 22.52 2.72
N PRO A 221 4.85 23.68 2.08
CA PRO A 221 6.11 24.38 2.17
C PRO A 221 6.33 25.00 3.55
N THR A 222 7.59 25.15 3.93
CA THR A 222 7.98 25.95 5.08
C THR A 222 7.77 27.43 4.79
N THR A 223 7.21 28.16 5.76
CA THR A 223 6.86 29.57 5.63
C THR A 223 7.38 30.39 6.81
N GLN A 224 7.38 31.72 6.62
CA GLN A 224 7.66 32.67 7.67
C GLN A 224 6.51 33.68 7.83
N TYR A 225 5.51 33.32 8.64
CA TYR A 225 4.36 34.19 8.94
C TYR A 225 4.37 34.71 10.37
N GLY A 226 3.43 35.62 10.67
CA GLY A 226 3.32 36.28 11.98
C GLY A 226 2.93 35.34 13.13
N ASP A 227 2.37 34.17 12.81
CA ASP A 227 1.93 33.17 13.77
C ASP A 227 3.10 32.50 14.50
N THR A 228 2.78 31.79 15.58
CA THR A 228 3.75 31.01 16.35
C THR A 228 4.34 29.86 15.53
N TYR A 229 5.43 29.28 16.04
CA TYR A 229 6.00 28.08 15.45
C TYR A 229 4.96 26.96 15.37
N SER A 230 4.84 26.33 14.20
CA SER A 230 4.00 25.16 14.00
C SER A 230 4.66 24.17 13.04
N VAL A 231 4.37 22.89 13.23
CA VAL A 231 4.76 21.82 12.32
C VAL A 231 3.52 21.40 11.56
N ASN A 232 3.52 21.65 10.25
CA ASN A 232 2.42 21.35 9.35
C ASN A 232 2.68 20.06 8.56
N ALA A 233 3.95 19.74 8.27
CA ALA A 233 4.39 18.49 7.67
C ALA A 233 5.81 18.13 8.10
N LEU A 234 6.05 16.85 8.40
CA LEU A 234 7.36 16.29 8.70
C LEU A 234 7.38 14.82 8.27
N ASP A 235 7.36 14.61 6.95
CA ASP A 235 7.18 13.30 6.33
C ASP A 235 8.49 12.81 5.71
N GLN A 236 8.79 11.52 5.84
CA GLN A 236 10.03 10.90 5.33
C GLN A 236 9.76 9.55 4.68
N ASP A 237 10.65 9.13 3.78
CA ASP A 237 10.46 7.97 2.89
C ASP A 237 11.13 6.66 3.37
N GLY A 238 11.92 6.71 4.43
CA GLY A 238 12.59 5.57 5.03
C GLY A 238 11.67 4.72 5.91
N TYR A 239 12.04 3.46 6.10
CA TYR A 239 11.35 2.54 7.00
C TYR A 239 12.23 1.36 7.37
N THR A 240 12.03 0.84 8.59
CA THR A 240 12.66 -0.42 9.03
C THR A 240 12.09 -1.64 8.31
N THR A 241 12.66 -2.81 8.54
CA THR A 241 12.14 -4.06 8.00
C THR A 241 10.72 -4.35 8.48
N GLY A 242 9.90 -4.91 7.59
CA GLY A 242 8.50 -5.23 7.89
C GLY A 242 8.22 -6.71 7.72
N ARG A 243 7.62 -7.34 8.72
CA ARG A 243 7.06 -8.69 8.58
C ARG A 243 5.62 -8.61 8.11
N LEU A 244 5.13 -9.62 7.39
CA LEU A 244 3.72 -9.67 7.00
C LEU A 244 2.84 -9.66 8.27
N ALA A 245 1.96 -8.67 8.37
CA ALA A 245 1.04 -8.51 9.49
C ALA A 245 -0.37 -8.99 9.14
N THR A 246 -0.91 -8.55 8.00
CA THR A 246 -2.24 -8.93 7.54
C THR A 246 -2.34 -8.83 6.02
N ILE A 247 -3.35 -9.48 5.43
CA ILE A 247 -3.68 -9.40 4.01
C ILE A 247 -5.11 -8.91 3.91
N ASN A 248 -5.34 -7.90 3.08
CA ASN A 248 -6.68 -7.36 2.84
C ASN A 248 -6.99 -7.45 1.35
N ILE A 249 -8.25 -7.70 1.03
CA ILE A 249 -8.75 -7.74 -0.34
C ILE A 249 -9.82 -6.67 -0.42
N ASP A 250 -9.63 -5.67 -1.28
CA ASP A 250 -10.63 -4.62 -1.44
C ASP A 250 -11.81 -5.08 -2.32
N GLU A 251 -12.86 -4.26 -2.40
CA GLU A 251 -14.08 -4.57 -3.18
C GLU A 251 -13.82 -4.76 -4.69
N THR A 252 -12.70 -4.23 -5.19
CA THR A 252 -12.25 -4.41 -6.59
C THR A 252 -11.45 -5.70 -6.80
N GLY A 253 -11.24 -6.46 -5.72
CA GLY A 253 -10.46 -7.69 -5.71
C GLY A 253 -8.96 -7.47 -5.68
N ARG A 254 -8.46 -6.27 -5.33
CA ARG A 254 -7.02 -6.03 -5.18
C ARG A 254 -6.55 -6.56 -3.84
N VAL A 255 -5.51 -7.37 -3.88
CA VAL A 255 -4.96 -8.07 -2.71
C VAL A 255 -3.76 -7.30 -2.18
N PHE A 256 -3.87 -6.73 -0.99
CA PHE A 256 -2.82 -5.97 -0.33
C PHE A 256 -2.23 -6.74 0.84
N ALA A 257 -0.92 -6.95 0.83
CA ALA A 257 -0.15 -7.39 1.99
C ALA A 257 0.26 -6.17 2.81
N ARG A 258 -0.12 -6.12 4.09
CA ARG A 258 0.29 -5.08 5.04
C ARG A 258 1.33 -5.61 5.99
N TYR A 259 2.34 -4.80 6.24
CA TYR A 259 3.52 -5.18 7.00
C TYR A 259 3.60 -4.42 8.33
N THR A 260 4.35 -4.97 9.29
CA THR A 260 4.52 -4.39 10.63
C THR A 260 5.19 -3.02 10.64
N ASN A 261 5.93 -2.67 9.57
CA ASN A 261 6.54 -1.36 9.37
C ASN A 261 5.58 -0.33 8.73
N GLY A 262 4.28 -0.65 8.64
CA GLY A 262 3.25 0.23 8.07
C GLY A 262 3.17 0.22 6.54
N GLN A 263 4.11 -0.45 5.85
CA GLN A 263 4.10 -0.54 4.40
C GLN A 263 2.97 -1.45 3.90
N SER A 264 2.44 -1.15 2.73
CA SER A 264 1.41 -1.94 2.04
C SER A 264 1.86 -2.25 0.62
N ARG A 265 1.88 -3.53 0.23
CA ARG A 265 2.26 -3.97 -1.12
C ARG A 265 1.10 -4.67 -1.80
N LEU A 266 0.76 -4.21 -3.00
CA LEU A 266 -0.20 -4.86 -3.88
C LEU A 266 0.39 -6.18 -4.39
N GLN A 267 -0.29 -7.29 -4.12
CA GLN A 267 0.12 -8.65 -4.48
C GLN A 267 -0.51 -9.11 -5.81
N GLY A 268 -1.61 -8.49 -6.22
CA GLY A 268 -2.33 -8.81 -7.44
C GLY A 268 -3.78 -8.36 -7.39
N GLN A 269 -4.54 -8.69 -8.44
CA GLN A 269 -5.98 -8.46 -8.49
C GLN A 269 -6.70 -9.74 -8.91
N LEU A 270 -7.72 -10.15 -8.15
CA LEU A 270 -8.44 -11.40 -8.37
C LEU A 270 -9.04 -11.47 -9.77
N ALA A 271 -8.88 -12.64 -10.41
CA ALA A 271 -9.47 -12.94 -11.70
C ALA A 271 -10.83 -13.62 -11.49
N LEU A 272 -11.86 -13.03 -12.08
CA LEU A 272 -13.21 -13.58 -12.11
C LEU A 272 -13.54 -14.06 -13.52
N ALA A 273 -14.34 -15.12 -13.61
CA ALA A 273 -14.83 -15.68 -14.85
C ALA A 273 -16.35 -15.56 -14.94
N ASN A 274 -16.86 -15.20 -16.10
CA ASN A 274 -18.28 -15.25 -16.42
C ASN A 274 -18.51 -16.09 -17.68
N PHE A 275 -19.72 -16.64 -17.81
CA PHE A 275 -20.10 -17.53 -18.91
C PHE A 275 -21.36 -17.03 -19.58
N ALA A 276 -21.44 -17.18 -20.90
CA ALA A 276 -22.66 -16.89 -21.64
C ALA A 276 -23.82 -17.80 -21.18
N ASN A 277 -23.53 -19.04 -20.82
CA ASN A 277 -24.50 -19.97 -20.27
C ASN A 277 -23.96 -20.72 -19.03
N PRO A 278 -24.13 -20.19 -17.82
CA PRO A 278 -23.69 -20.85 -16.59
C PRO A 278 -24.34 -22.23 -16.37
N GLN A 279 -25.55 -22.49 -16.89
CA GLN A 279 -26.21 -23.80 -16.79
C GLN A 279 -25.52 -24.88 -17.63
N GLY A 280 -24.68 -24.49 -18.59
CA GLY A 280 -23.88 -25.42 -19.37
C GLY A 280 -22.65 -25.94 -18.62
N LEU A 281 -22.32 -25.38 -17.46
CA LEU A 281 -21.17 -25.82 -16.68
C LEU A 281 -21.39 -27.23 -16.12
N ARG A 282 -20.33 -28.05 -16.13
CA ARG A 282 -20.37 -29.38 -15.50
C ARG A 282 -19.76 -29.32 -14.12
N GLN A 283 -20.45 -29.87 -13.12
CA GLN A 283 -19.92 -29.96 -11.77
C GLN A 283 -18.72 -30.93 -11.73
N ALA A 284 -17.64 -30.49 -11.09
CA ALA A 284 -16.40 -31.26 -10.92
C ALA A 284 -16.19 -31.78 -9.48
N GLY A 285 -17.16 -31.53 -8.58
CA GLY A 285 -17.05 -31.82 -7.14
C GLY A 285 -16.55 -30.61 -6.35
N ASN A 286 -16.58 -30.67 -5.01
CA ASN A 286 -16.04 -29.63 -4.11
C ASN A 286 -16.54 -28.20 -4.38
N ASN A 287 -17.81 -28.05 -4.80
CA ASN A 287 -18.37 -26.76 -5.25
C ASN A 287 -17.54 -26.11 -6.38
N ALA A 288 -16.94 -26.91 -7.25
CA ALA A 288 -16.23 -26.48 -8.43
C ALA A 288 -16.95 -26.96 -9.70
N TRP A 289 -16.77 -26.20 -10.77
CA TRP A 289 -17.32 -26.41 -12.09
C TRP A 289 -16.22 -26.34 -13.13
N ILE A 290 -16.43 -27.02 -14.25
CA ILE A 290 -15.60 -26.91 -15.44
C ILE A 290 -16.43 -26.48 -16.64
N GLU A 291 -15.77 -25.84 -17.59
CA GLU A 291 -16.38 -25.42 -18.84
C GLU A 291 -16.80 -26.61 -19.70
N THR A 292 -17.83 -26.40 -20.50
CA THR A 292 -18.26 -27.35 -21.54
C THR A 292 -18.57 -26.59 -22.82
N PHE A 293 -18.78 -27.32 -23.91
CA PHE A 293 -19.27 -26.72 -25.15
C PHE A 293 -20.57 -25.93 -24.93
N SER A 294 -21.46 -26.39 -24.04
CA SER A 294 -22.75 -25.75 -23.77
C SER A 294 -22.65 -24.51 -22.88
N SER A 295 -21.56 -24.33 -22.12
CA SER A 295 -21.36 -23.11 -21.31
C SER A 295 -20.83 -21.93 -22.13
N GLY A 296 -20.16 -22.25 -23.24
CA GLY A 296 -19.31 -21.30 -23.96
C GLY A 296 -17.96 -21.10 -23.28
N ILE A 297 -17.09 -20.34 -23.94
CA ILE A 297 -15.77 -19.96 -23.42
C ILE A 297 -15.90 -19.02 -22.21
N PRO A 298 -14.99 -19.09 -21.23
CA PRO A 298 -14.98 -18.19 -20.10
C PRO A 298 -14.59 -16.78 -20.56
N LEU A 299 -15.34 -15.77 -20.13
CA LEU A 299 -14.91 -14.39 -20.17
C LEU A 299 -14.23 -14.07 -18.85
N VAL A 300 -12.91 -13.93 -18.86
CA VAL A 300 -12.10 -13.67 -17.66
C VAL A 300 -11.78 -12.18 -17.57
N GLY A 301 -11.94 -11.61 -16.38
CA GLY A 301 -11.69 -10.19 -16.11
C GLY A 301 -11.47 -9.89 -14.63
N ILE A 302 -11.37 -8.61 -14.30
CA ILE A 302 -11.23 -8.11 -12.93
C ILE A 302 -12.60 -7.80 -12.30
N GLY A 303 -12.66 -7.85 -10.97
CA GLY A 303 -13.83 -7.40 -10.22
C GLY A 303 -14.04 -5.89 -10.37
N GLY A 304 -15.28 -5.46 -10.66
CA GLY A 304 -15.68 -4.05 -10.65
C GLY A 304 -15.95 -3.41 -12.02
N SER A 305 -15.46 -3.98 -13.13
CA SER A 305 -15.77 -3.47 -14.48
C SER A 305 -16.68 -4.46 -15.25
N GLY A 306 -17.99 -4.35 -15.08
CA GLY A 306 -18.98 -5.17 -15.80
C GLY A 306 -19.10 -6.63 -15.34
N MET A 307 -18.24 -7.06 -14.41
CA MET A 307 -18.37 -8.27 -13.62
C MET A 307 -18.46 -7.87 -12.15
N SER A 308 -19.50 -8.35 -11.49
CA SER A 308 -19.82 -8.22 -10.08
C SER A 308 -18.65 -8.04 -9.13
N GLY A 309 -18.81 -7.11 -8.17
CA GLY A 309 -17.80 -6.80 -7.14
C GLY A 309 -17.67 -7.90 -6.08
N ILE A 310 -16.57 -7.84 -5.32
CA ILE A 310 -16.35 -8.73 -4.17
C ILE A 310 -16.85 -7.98 -2.93
N ALA A 311 -17.60 -8.67 -2.07
CA ALA A 311 -18.02 -8.14 -0.77
C ALA A 311 -17.29 -8.88 0.35
N GLU A 312 -16.93 -8.11 1.40
CA GLU A 312 -16.30 -8.57 2.66
C GLU A 312 -17.24 -9.40 3.55
#